data_AF-A0A2G9SHP5-F1
#
_entry.id   AF-A0A2G9SHP5-F1
#
_cell.length_a   1.000
_cell.length_b   1.000
_cell.length_c   1.000
_cell.angle_alpha   90.00
_cell.angle_beta   90.00
_cell.angle_gamma   90.00
#
_symmetry.space_group_name_H-M   'P 1'
#
loop_
_entity.id
_entity.type
_entity.pdbx_description
1 polymer ?
#
loop_
_entity_poly.entity_id
_entity_poly.type
_entity_poly.pdbx_seq_one_letter_code
_entity_poly.pdbx_strand_id
1 'polypeptide(L)'
;MKEDTAVMDRFLRAYELMLGFYGIKLENKKTGSVTRNRNYLERFENLNNHTHNNLRITRILKCLALLGYEHFQAPLVKFFLEETLLHNNLKNVKSSITSHFLKAVKDNKEYRDLKEYESSLRASRESEIRKERKLEWAVSCWPKQKSN
;
A
#
# COMPACT_ATOMS: atom_id res chain seq x y z
N MET A 1 6.18 29.39 -17.14
CA MET A 1 6.00 28.12 -17.85
C MET A 1 4.51 27.83 -17.83
N LYS A 2 3.78 28.12 -18.92
CA LYS A 2 2.40 27.61 -19.05
C LYS A 2 2.58 26.10 -19.20
N GLU A 3 2.33 25.37 -18.13
CA GLU A 3 2.38 23.91 -18.11
C GLU A 3 1.57 23.42 -19.30
N ASP A 4 2.23 22.71 -20.20
CA ASP A 4 1.61 22.18 -21.40
C ASP A 4 0.57 21.14 -20.94
N THR A 5 -0.68 21.58 -20.81
CA THR A 5 -1.78 20.81 -20.22
C THR A 5 -1.93 19.45 -20.89
N ALA A 6 -1.58 19.36 -22.17
CA ALA A 6 -1.56 18.11 -22.93
C ALA A 6 -0.49 17.10 -22.45
N VAL A 7 0.65 17.56 -21.96
CA VAL A 7 1.71 16.71 -21.39
C VAL A 7 1.26 16.17 -20.04
N MET A 8 0.67 17.02 -19.20
CA MET A 8 0.14 16.59 -17.89
C MET A 8 -1.02 15.63 -18.02
N ASP A 9 -1.91 15.85 -18.98
CA ASP A 9 -2.98 14.92 -19.31
C ASP A 9 -2.46 13.56 -19.78
N ARG A 10 -1.39 13.54 -20.59
CA ARG A 10 -0.75 12.28 -21.01
C ARG A 10 -0.13 11.56 -19.83
N PHE A 11 0.57 12.29 -18.94
CA PHE A 11 1.15 11.71 -17.74
C PHE A 11 0.07 11.10 -16.83
N LEU A 12 -1.00 11.83 -16.56
CA LEU A 12 -2.11 11.36 -15.73
C LEU A 12 -2.76 10.09 -16.30
N ARG A 13 -2.99 10.03 -17.62
CA ARG A 13 -3.50 8.81 -18.27
C ARG A 13 -2.54 7.64 -18.13
N ALA A 14 -1.23 7.87 -18.27
CA ALA A 14 -0.21 6.85 -18.08
C ALA A 14 -0.17 6.37 -16.62
N TYR A 15 -0.30 7.28 -15.66
CA TYR A 15 -0.39 6.96 -14.24
C TYR A 15 -1.63 6.11 -13.92
N GLU A 16 -2.80 6.49 -14.42
CA GLU A 16 -4.04 5.71 -14.27
C GLU A 16 -3.92 4.30 -14.85
N LEU A 17 -3.31 4.16 -16.03
CA LEU A 17 -3.03 2.84 -16.64
C LEU A 17 -2.07 2.01 -15.79
N MET A 18 -1.00 2.62 -15.27
CA MET A 18 -0.05 1.94 -14.38
C MET A 18 -0.71 1.49 -13.07
N LEU A 19 -1.56 2.32 -12.47
CA LEU A 19 -2.34 1.94 -11.29
C LEU A 19 -3.29 0.77 -11.61
N GLY A 20 -3.99 0.83 -12.75
CA GLY A 20 -4.89 -0.23 -13.19
C GLY A 20 -4.20 -1.59 -13.35
N PHE A 21 -2.94 -1.60 -13.82
CA PHE A 21 -2.13 -2.81 -13.91
C PHE A 21 -1.88 -3.48 -12.53
N TYR A 22 -1.83 -2.69 -11.45
CA TYR A 22 -1.67 -3.20 -10.09
C TYR A 22 -3.01 -3.41 -9.35
N GLY A 23 -4.15 -3.29 -10.05
CA GLY A 23 -5.47 -3.42 -9.42
C GLY A 23 -5.85 -2.21 -8.57
N ILE A 24 -5.28 -1.04 -8.87
CA ILE A 24 -5.52 0.22 -8.17
C ILE A 24 -6.26 1.17 -9.12
N LYS A 25 -7.13 2.01 -8.58
CA LYS A 25 -7.85 3.04 -9.32
C LYS A 25 -7.58 4.40 -8.69
N LEU A 26 -7.25 5.40 -9.52
CA LEU A 26 -7.25 6.79 -9.10
C LEU A 26 -8.70 7.27 -8.95
N GLU A 27 -9.08 7.62 -7.73
CA GLU A 27 -10.42 8.08 -7.39
C GLU A 27 -10.54 9.60 -7.55
N ASN A 28 -9.52 10.33 -7.10
CA ASN A 28 -9.54 11.79 -7.13
C ASN A 28 -8.20 12.35 -7.62
N LYS A 29 -8.23 13.02 -8.78
CA LYS A 29 -7.06 13.62 -9.44
C LYS A 29 -6.48 14.84 -8.71
N LYS A 30 -7.26 15.49 -7.84
CA LYS A 30 -6.81 16.66 -7.07
C LYS A 30 -6.11 16.24 -5.79
N THR A 31 -6.65 15.23 -5.10
CA THR A 31 -6.10 14.78 -3.81
C THR A 31 -5.15 13.61 -3.94
N GLY A 32 -5.12 12.93 -5.10
CA GLY A 32 -4.37 11.71 -5.28
C GLY A 32 -4.99 10.47 -4.66
N SER A 33 -6.22 10.56 -4.12
CA SER A 33 -6.90 9.42 -3.50
C SER A 33 -6.96 8.24 -4.46
N VAL A 34 -6.61 7.06 -3.96
CA VAL A 34 -6.67 5.80 -4.70
C VAL A 34 -7.50 4.78 -3.94
N THR A 35 -8.10 3.86 -4.69
CA THR A 35 -8.90 2.76 -4.15
C THR A 35 -8.62 1.46 -4.91
N ARG A 36 -9.14 0.34 -4.41
CA ARG A 36 -9.10 -0.93 -5.12
C ARG A 36 -9.89 -0.84 -6.43
N ASN A 37 -9.31 -1.35 -7.50
CA ASN A 37 -10.04 -1.55 -8.76
C ASN A 37 -10.90 -2.82 -8.70
N ARG A 38 -11.87 -2.98 -9.60
CA ARG A 38 -12.80 -4.13 -9.61
C ARG A 38 -12.08 -5.48 -9.72
N ASN A 39 -10.93 -5.52 -10.40
CA ASN A 39 -10.12 -6.72 -10.62
C ASN A 39 -8.94 -6.85 -9.64
N TYR A 40 -8.98 -6.17 -8.48
CA TYR A 40 -7.82 -6.10 -7.58
C TYR A 40 -7.32 -7.47 -7.10
N LEU A 41 -8.20 -8.46 -6.92
CA LEU A 41 -7.84 -9.78 -6.42
C LEU A 41 -6.78 -10.46 -7.32
N GLU A 42 -7.08 -10.61 -8.61
CA GLU A 42 -6.17 -11.18 -9.61
C GLU A 42 -4.88 -10.35 -9.72
N ARG A 43 -5.01 -9.02 -9.69
CA ARG A 43 -3.85 -8.12 -9.81
C ARG A 43 -2.93 -8.15 -8.59
N PHE A 44 -3.48 -8.33 -7.40
CA PHE A 44 -2.73 -8.46 -6.16
C PHE A 44 -2.00 -9.80 -6.07
N GLU A 45 -2.61 -10.87 -6.56
CA GLU A 45 -1.94 -12.16 -6.73
C GLU A 45 -0.73 -12.01 -7.66
N ASN A 46 -0.92 -11.39 -8.83
CA ASN A 46 0.18 -11.11 -9.75
C ASN A 46 1.27 -10.24 -9.11
N LEU A 47 0.89 -9.20 -8.35
CA LEU A 47 1.82 -8.31 -7.66
C LEU A 47 2.63 -9.07 -6.58
N ASN A 48 2.00 -9.99 -5.87
CA ASN A 48 2.70 -10.85 -4.89
C ASN A 48 3.70 -11.79 -5.56
N ASN A 49 3.35 -12.36 -6.72
CA ASN A 49 4.19 -13.36 -7.37
C ASN A 49 5.39 -12.74 -8.12
N HIS A 50 5.37 -11.44 -8.42
CA HIS A 50 6.37 -10.78 -9.25
C HIS A 50 7.02 -9.58 -8.57
N THR A 51 8.08 -9.84 -7.79
CA THR A 51 8.74 -8.84 -6.93
C THR A 51 9.36 -7.66 -7.68
N HIS A 52 9.72 -7.81 -8.95
CA HIS A 52 10.23 -6.70 -9.78
C HIS A 52 9.23 -5.54 -9.92
N ASN A 53 7.93 -5.80 -9.72
CA ASN A 53 6.90 -4.77 -9.69
C ASN A 53 7.12 -3.76 -8.56
N ASN A 54 7.72 -4.17 -7.44
CA ASN A 54 8.09 -3.23 -6.37
C ASN A 54 9.07 -2.17 -6.87
N LEU A 55 10.03 -2.55 -7.72
CA LEU A 55 10.94 -1.59 -8.35
C LEU A 55 10.22 -0.70 -9.37
N ARG A 56 9.20 -1.21 -10.06
CA ARG A 56 8.38 -0.41 -10.99
C ARG A 56 7.54 0.63 -10.24
N ILE A 57 6.89 0.24 -9.15
CA ILE A 57 6.14 1.14 -8.25
C ILE A 57 7.08 2.20 -7.65
N THR A 58 8.28 1.81 -7.22
CA THR A 58 9.29 2.77 -6.73
C THR A 58 9.66 3.80 -7.81
N ARG A 59 9.79 3.39 -9.07
CA ARG A 59 10.03 4.33 -10.19
C ARG A 59 8.85 5.27 -10.41
N ILE A 60 7.61 4.77 -10.34
CA ILE A 60 6.41 5.61 -10.40
C ILE A 60 6.46 6.68 -9.31
N LEU A 61 6.70 6.30 -8.05
CA LEU A 61 6.82 7.24 -6.93
C LEU A 61 7.91 8.29 -7.17
N LYS A 62 9.10 7.89 -7.64
CA LYS A 62 10.17 8.84 -7.96
C LYS A 62 9.80 9.79 -9.11
N CYS A 63 9.15 9.29 -10.16
CA CYS A 63 8.67 10.12 -11.26
C CYS A 63 7.62 11.14 -10.79
N LEU A 64 6.72 10.75 -9.89
CA LEU A 64 5.75 11.67 -9.29
C LEU A 64 6.44 12.84 -8.60
N ALA A 65 7.46 12.58 -7.77
CA ALA A 65 8.25 13.63 -7.12
C ALA A 65 9.02 14.52 -8.11
N LEU A 66 9.57 13.95 -9.18
CA LEU A 66 10.34 14.68 -10.19
C LEU A 66 9.47 15.62 -11.03
N LEU A 67 8.22 15.23 -11.28
CA LEU A 67 7.29 15.96 -12.16
C LEU A 67 6.34 16.89 -11.39
N GLY A 68 6.52 17.06 -10.07
CA GLY A 68 5.69 17.94 -9.24
C GLY A 68 4.35 17.34 -8.80
N TYR A 69 4.15 16.04 -8.94
CA TYR A 69 2.96 15.30 -8.51
C TYR A 69 3.11 14.66 -7.12
N GLU A 70 3.75 15.37 -6.21
CA GLU A 70 4.11 14.88 -4.87
C GLU A 70 2.88 14.45 -4.07
N HIS A 71 1.76 15.18 -4.21
CA HIS A 71 0.47 14.88 -3.60
C HIS A 71 -0.14 13.51 -3.99
N PHE A 72 0.37 12.83 -5.02
CA PHE A 72 -0.03 11.45 -5.35
C PHE A 72 0.77 10.39 -4.62
N GLN A 73 1.94 10.74 -4.08
CA GLN A 73 2.85 9.78 -3.46
C GLN A 73 2.26 9.25 -2.16
N ALA A 74 1.89 10.14 -1.23
CA ALA A 74 1.44 9.72 0.09
C ALA A 74 0.15 8.88 0.07
N PRO A 75 -0.90 9.24 -0.69
CA PRO A 75 -2.08 8.38 -0.84
C PRO A 75 -1.74 6.98 -1.36
N LEU A 76 -0.84 6.87 -2.34
CA LEU A 76 -0.43 5.59 -2.90
C LEU A 76 0.35 4.74 -1.89
N VAL A 77 1.28 5.35 -1.14
CA VAL A 77 2.04 4.64 -0.10
C VAL A 77 1.13 4.21 1.05
N LYS A 78 0.19 5.07 1.46
CA LYS A 78 -0.82 4.76 2.47
C LYS A 78 -1.68 3.56 2.06
N PHE A 79 -2.13 3.51 0.80
CA PHE A 79 -2.87 2.37 0.26
C PHE A 79 -2.10 1.06 0.45
N PHE A 80 -0.81 1.02 0.08
CA PHE A 80 0.00 -0.19 0.29
C PHE A 80 0.19 -0.55 1.77
N LEU A 81 0.29 0.43 2.67
CA LEU A 81 0.35 0.18 4.12
C LEU A 81 -0.94 -0.49 4.63
N GLU A 82 -2.11 0.04 4.25
CA GLU A 82 -3.40 -0.52 4.65
C GLU A 82 -3.61 -1.93 4.08
N GLU A 83 -3.31 -2.13 2.79
CA GLU A 83 -3.42 -3.45 2.17
C GLU A 83 -2.52 -4.49 2.86
N THR A 84 -1.29 -4.11 3.22
CA THR A 84 -0.33 -5.06 3.81
C THR A 84 -0.50 -5.29 5.31
N LEU A 85 -0.92 -4.28 6.07
CA LEU A 85 -0.96 -4.36 7.53
C LEU A 85 -2.37 -4.58 8.08
N LEU A 86 -3.39 -3.96 7.47
CA LEU A 86 -4.79 -4.13 7.90
C LEU A 86 -5.42 -5.32 7.20
N HIS A 87 -5.34 -5.37 5.87
CA HIS A 87 -6.05 -6.37 5.07
C HIS A 87 -5.27 -7.67 4.85
N ASN A 88 -4.00 -7.73 5.28
CA ASN A 88 -3.12 -8.90 5.12
C ASN A 88 -2.95 -9.34 3.65
N ASN A 89 -3.14 -8.42 2.71
CA ASN A 89 -2.85 -8.58 1.30
C ASN A 89 -1.37 -8.27 1.03
N LEU A 90 -0.93 -8.51 -0.21
CA LEU A 90 0.36 -7.98 -0.71
C LEU A 90 1.60 -8.28 0.19
N LYS A 91 1.66 -9.47 0.80
CA LYS A 91 2.71 -9.86 1.76
C LYS A 91 4.13 -9.62 1.23
N ASN A 92 4.35 -9.85 -0.08
CA ASN A 92 5.66 -9.68 -0.74
C ASN A 92 6.00 -8.21 -1.06
N VAL A 93 5.06 -7.29 -0.87
CA VAL A 93 5.25 -5.84 -1.01
C VAL A 93 5.68 -5.21 0.33
N LYS A 94 5.31 -5.82 1.47
CA LYS A 94 5.51 -5.27 2.82
C LYS A 94 6.94 -4.78 3.09
N SER A 95 7.96 -5.54 2.70
CA SER A 95 9.36 -5.14 2.88
C SER A 95 9.74 -3.92 2.02
N SER A 96 9.19 -3.84 0.80
CA SER A 96 9.44 -2.75 -0.15
C SER A 96 8.86 -1.41 0.31
N ILE A 97 7.79 -1.44 1.10
CA ILE A 97 7.18 -0.22 1.66
C ILE A 97 8.19 0.55 2.52
N THR A 98 8.78 -0.12 3.52
CA THR A 98 9.73 0.50 4.45
C THR A 98 11.09 0.77 3.80
N SER A 99 11.55 -0.14 2.93
CA SER A 99 12.87 -0.02 2.32
C SER A 99 12.93 0.99 1.18
N HIS A 100 11.84 1.19 0.44
CA HIS A 100 11.79 1.98 -0.78
C HIS A 100 10.63 2.99 -0.84
N PHE A 101 9.38 2.55 -0.65
CA PHE A 101 8.23 3.40 -1.00
C PHE A 101 8.12 4.63 -0.09
N LEU A 102 8.25 4.45 1.22
CA LEU A 102 8.27 5.54 2.19
C LEU A 102 9.40 6.53 1.87
N LYS A 103 10.60 6.02 1.55
CA LYS A 103 11.77 6.86 1.23
C LYS A 103 11.64 7.61 -0.10
N ALA A 104 10.68 7.25 -0.94
CA ALA A 104 10.44 7.94 -2.21
C ALA A 104 9.51 9.15 -2.04
N VAL A 105 8.76 9.25 -0.94
CA VAL A 105 7.90 10.40 -0.63
C VAL A 105 8.77 11.63 -0.41
N LYS A 106 8.56 12.67 -1.21
CA LYS A 106 9.40 13.87 -1.22
C LYS A 106 8.97 14.89 -0.15
N ASP A 107 7.67 14.97 0.14
CA ASP A 107 7.18 15.85 1.20
C ASP A 107 7.55 15.29 2.59
N ASN A 108 8.35 16.05 3.34
CA ASN A 108 8.86 15.64 4.66
C ASN A 108 7.78 15.55 5.74
N LYS A 109 6.68 16.31 5.61
CA LYS A 109 5.55 16.21 6.52
C LYS A 109 4.78 14.93 6.23
N GLU A 110 4.41 14.68 4.98
CA GLU A 110 3.72 13.45 4.57
C GLU A 110 4.54 12.19 4.88
N TYR A 111 5.86 12.23 4.68
CA TYR A 111 6.75 11.13 5.06
C TYR A 111 6.66 10.82 6.56
N ARG A 112 6.72 11.84 7.42
CA ARG A 112 6.62 11.66 8.88
C ARG A 112 5.26 11.11 9.28
N ASP A 113 4.20 11.70 8.75
CA ASP A 113 2.82 11.26 9.00
C ASP A 113 2.65 9.77 8.60
N LEU A 114 3.20 9.34 7.47
CA LEU A 114 3.16 7.94 7.03
C LEU A 114 4.01 7.02 7.90
N LYS A 115 5.15 7.47 8.42
CA LYS A 115 6.00 6.68 9.34
C LYS A 115 5.32 6.47 10.69
N GLU A 116 4.68 7.49 11.21
CA GLU A 116 3.88 7.40 12.43
C GLU A 116 2.68 6.47 12.21
N TYR A 117 2.00 6.60 11.08
CA TYR A 117 0.89 5.73 10.70
C TYR A 117 1.32 4.27 10.51
N GLU A 118 2.45 4.00 9.84
CA GLU A 118 3.02 2.65 9.73
C GLU A 118 3.24 2.04 11.13
N SER A 119 3.79 2.83 12.05
CA SER A 119 4.12 2.38 13.40
C SER A 119 2.87 2.04 14.20
N SER A 120 1.82 2.88 14.10
CA SER A 120 0.55 2.63 14.79
C SER A 120 -0.19 1.40 14.23
N LEU A 121 -0.16 1.19 12.91
CA LEU A 121 -0.71 0.01 12.26
C LEU A 121 0.01 -1.27 12.71
N ARG A 122 1.34 -1.25 12.80
CA ARG A 122 2.12 -2.40 13.26
C ARG A 122 1.82 -2.75 14.71
N ALA A 123 1.78 -1.74 15.60
CA ALA A 123 1.44 -1.94 17.00
C ALA A 123 0.02 -2.54 17.17
N SER A 124 -0.95 -2.02 16.41
CA SER A 124 -2.32 -2.52 16.41
C SER A 124 -2.36 -3.99 15.98
N ARG A 125 -1.70 -4.33 14.86
CA ARG A 125 -1.65 -5.70 14.33
C ARG A 125 -0.94 -6.68 15.27
N GLU A 126 0.14 -6.26 15.91
CA GLU A 126 0.84 -7.09 16.91
C GLU A 126 -0.05 -7.39 18.12
N SER A 127 -0.86 -6.42 18.54
CA SER A 127 -1.82 -6.60 19.62
C SER A 127 -2.91 -7.61 19.27
N GLU A 128 -3.40 -7.58 18.02
CA GLU A 128 -4.38 -8.53 17.50
C GLU A 128 -3.80 -9.95 17.45
N ILE A 129 -2.62 -10.12 16.85
CA ILE A 129 -1.94 -11.42 16.80
C ILE A 129 -1.68 -11.96 18.21
N ARG A 130 -1.35 -11.10 19.19
CA ARG A 130 -1.17 -11.53 20.58
C ARG A 130 -2.48 -12.04 21.20
N LYS A 131 -3.62 -11.41 20.90
CA LYS A 131 -4.95 -11.87 21.33
C LYS A 131 -5.31 -13.19 20.69
N GLU A 132 -5.10 -13.34 19.38
CA GLU A 132 -5.33 -14.57 18.62
C GLU A 132 -4.53 -15.74 19.23
N ARG A 133 -3.22 -15.58 19.41
CA ARG A 133 -2.38 -16.62 20.03
C ARG A 133 -2.81 -16.99 21.45
N LYS A 134 -3.25 -16.01 22.24
CA LYS A 134 -3.73 -16.27 23.60
C LYS A 134 -5.02 -17.09 23.58
N LEU A 135 -5.91 -16.80 22.63
CA LEU A 135 -7.15 -17.56 22.42
C LEU A 135 -6.85 -18.98 21.93
N GLU A 136 -5.97 -19.13 20.93
CA GLU A 136 -5.51 -20.44 20.44
C GLU A 136 -4.89 -21.28 21.56
N TRP A 137 -4.01 -20.68 22.37
CA TRP A 137 -3.44 -21.35 23.53
C TRP A 137 -4.51 -21.76 24.55
N ALA A 138 -5.46 -20.88 24.87
CA ALA A 138 -6.55 -21.18 25.79
C ALA A 138 -7.44 -22.33 25.28
N VAL A 139 -7.75 -22.36 23.97
CA VAL A 139 -8.48 -23.47 23.32
C VAL A 139 -7.68 -24.77 23.37
N SER A 140 -6.37 -24.70 23.12
CA SER A 140 -5.47 -25.87 23.20
C SER A 140 -5.35 -26.44 24.61
N CYS A 141 -5.51 -25.62 25.65
CA CYS A 141 -5.48 -26.04 27.05
C CYS A 141 -6.85 -26.49 27.59
N TRP A 142 -7.92 -26.38 26.80
CA TRP A 142 -9.25 -26.83 27.22
C TRP A 142 -9.29 -28.37 27.28
N PRO A 143 -9.71 -28.98 28.40
CA PRO A 143 -9.80 -30.44 28.47
C PRO A 143 -10.84 -30.92 27.46
N LYS A 144 -10.46 -31.83 26.56
CA LYS A 144 -11.44 -32.58 25.76
C LYS A 144 -12.34 -33.33 26.75
N GLN A 145 -13.59 -32.91 26.92
CA GLN A 145 -14.58 -33.72 27.60
C GLN A 145 -14.64 -35.06 26.84
N LYS A 146 -14.15 -36.14 27.47
CA LYS A 146 -14.33 -37.49 26.97
C LYS A 146 -15.84 -37.78 27.05
N SER A 147 -16.50 -37.81 25.90
CA SER A 147 -17.85 -38.35 25.77
C SER A 147 -17.81 -39.84 26.09
N ASN A 148 -18.58 -40.24 27.10
CA ASN A 148 -18.83 -41.62 27.49
C ASN A 148 -19.97 -42.19 26.65
#